data_AF-A0AAW7YYC8-F1
#
_entry.id   AF-A0AAW7YYC8-F1
#
_cell.length_a   1.000
_cell.length_b   1.000
_cell.length_c   1.000
_cell.angle_alpha   90.00
_cell.angle_beta   90.00
_cell.angle_gamma   90.00
#
_symmetry.space_group_name_H-M   'P 1'
#
loop_
_entity.id
_entity.type
_entity.pdbx_description
1 polymer ?
#
loop_
_entity_poly.entity_id
_entity_poly.type
_entity_poly.pdbx_seq_one_letter_code
_entity_poly.pdbx_strand_id
1 'polypeptide(L)'
;MLEDLLFTNSEGEGIPARFLRPADGHPPVPALIYAHAHGNRYEMGRDELTEGRPALVGPYAPDLQQLGIAALCLEMPCFGARQHPA
;
A
#
# COMPACT_ATOMS: atom_id res chain seq x y z
N MET A 1 12.07 -1.62 4.30
CA MET A 1 11.47 -0.92 5.46
C MET A 1 10.07 -0.50 5.06
N LEU A 2 9.10 -0.62 5.97
CA LEU A 2 7.73 -0.16 5.70
C LEU A 2 7.56 1.24 6.28
N GLU A 3 7.05 2.16 5.47
CA GLU A 3 6.77 3.54 5.84
C GLU A 3 5.29 3.85 5.68
N ASP A 4 4.75 4.66 6.59
CA ASP A 4 3.45 5.30 6.45
C ASP A 4 3.65 6.70 5.88
N LEU A 5 3.06 6.93 4.70
CA LEU A 5 3.08 8.23 4.02
C LEU A 5 1.69 8.85 4.00
N LEU A 6 1.64 10.18 3.91
CA LEU A 6 0.42 10.93 3.68
C LEU A 6 0.65 11.85 2.47
N PHE A 7 -0.06 11.56 1.38
CA PHE A 7 -0.11 12.44 0.22
C PHE A 7 -1.27 13.41 0.35
N THR A 8 -1.20 14.51 -0.39
CA THR A 8 -2.30 15.47 -0.50
C THR A 8 -2.66 15.62 -1.96
N ASN A 9 -3.94 15.47 -2.32
CA ASN A 9 -4.39 15.73 -3.70
C ASN A 9 -4.54 17.25 -3.95
N SER A 10 -4.92 17.63 -5.17
CA SER A 10 -5.13 19.03 -5.55
C SER A 10 -6.27 19.73 -4.79
N GLU A 11 -7.15 18.98 -4.13
CA GLU A 11 -8.29 19.47 -3.36
C GLU A 11 -7.98 19.56 -1.85
N GLY A 12 -6.75 19.21 -1.44
CA GLY A 12 -6.36 19.20 -0.04
C GLY A 12 -6.74 17.93 0.72
N GLU A 13 -7.28 16.92 0.05
CA GLU A 13 -7.63 15.63 0.68
C GLU A 13 -6.37 14.82 0.98
N GLY A 14 -6.30 14.28 2.21
CA GLY A 14 -5.25 13.36 2.63
C GLY A 14 -5.44 11.98 2.02
N ILE A 15 -4.38 11.43 1.43
CA ILE A 15 -4.34 10.07 0.88
C ILE A 15 -3.25 9.30 1.64
N PRO A 16 -3.62 8.55 2.68
CA PRO A 16 -2.70 7.68 3.40
C PRO A 16 -2.13 6.61 2.46
N ALA A 17 -0.89 6.19 2.67
CA ALA A 17 -0.23 5.18 1.86
C ALA A 17 0.76 4.35 2.67
N ARG A 18 0.98 3.11 2.26
CA ARG A 18 2.07 2.25 2.72
C ARG A 18 3.15 2.26 1.64
N PHE A 19 4.39 2.57 2.04
CA PHE A 19 5.54 2.52 1.14
C PHE A 19 6.54 1.48 1.62
N LEU A 20 6.74 0.44 0.82
CA LEU A 20 7.82 -0.51 0.99
C LEU A 20 9.09 0.11 0.40
N ARG A 21 9.84 0.80 1.27
CA ARG A 21 11.11 1.42 0.93
C ARG A 21 12.20 0.35 0.84
N PRO A 22 13.06 0.41 -0.19
CA PRO A 22 14.27 -0.42 -0.25
C PRO A 22 15.23 -0.12 0.91
N ALA A 23 16.22 -0.99 1.13
CA ALA A 23 17.21 -0.75 2.17
C ALA A 23 18.03 0.53 1.91
N ASP A 24 18.47 1.18 2.98
CA ASP A 24 19.32 2.37 2.87
C ASP A 24 20.64 2.06 2.16
N GLY A 25 21.10 3.00 1.33
CA GLY A 25 22.33 2.86 0.56
C GLY A 25 22.21 2.00 -0.71
N HIS A 26 21.02 1.49 -1.04
CA HIS A 26 20.80 0.79 -2.32
C HIS A 26 20.82 1.77 -3.53
N PRO A 27 21.30 1.34 -4.72
CA PRO A 27 21.09 2.09 -5.97
C PRO A 27 19.60 2.04 -6.38
N PRO A 28 19.07 2.97 -7.18
CA PRO A 28 17.66 2.96 -7.59
C PRO A 28 17.16 1.60 -8.06
N VAL A 29 16.01 1.17 -7.54
CA VAL A 29 15.37 -0.11 -7.91
C VAL A 29 14.09 0.11 -8.71
N PRO A 30 13.59 -0.94 -9.39
CA PRO A 30 12.22 -0.95 -9.89
C PRO A 30 11.21 -0.60 -8.80
N ALA A 31 10.18 0.15 -9.16
CA ALA A 31 9.09 0.51 -8.29
C ALA A 31 7.75 0.13 -8.92
N LEU A 32 6.79 -0.26 -8.10
CA LEU A 32 5.41 -0.50 -8.52
C LEU A 32 4.40 0.22 -7.64
N ILE A 33 3.22 0.43 -8.20
CA ILE A 33 2.03 0.85 -7.46
C ILE A 33 1.16 -0.39 -7.25
N TYR A 34 0.94 -0.75 -5.99
CA TYR A 34 0.07 -1.85 -5.60
C TYR A 34 -1.36 -1.34 -5.41
N ALA A 35 -2.25 -1.81 -6.28
CA ALA A 35 -3.68 -1.55 -6.17
C ALA A 35 -4.32 -2.67 -5.35
N HIS A 36 -4.74 -2.37 -4.13
CA HIS A 36 -5.45 -3.34 -3.31
C HIS A 36 -6.78 -3.72 -3.97
N ALA A 37 -7.23 -4.95 -3.74
CA ALA A 37 -8.47 -5.42 -4.34
C ALA A 37 -9.69 -4.87 -3.60
N HIS A 38 -10.79 -4.68 -4.34
CA HIS A 38 -12.05 -4.23 -3.74
C HIS A 38 -12.58 -5.25 -2.71
N GLY A 39 -12.70 -6.53 -3.09
CA GLY A 39 -12.81 -7.67 -2.16
C GLY A 39 -13.99 -7.72 -1.19
N ASN A 40 -14.86 -6.72 -1.17
CA ASN A 40 -15.85 -6.49 -0.12
C ASN A 40 -15.22 -6.47 1.30
N ARG A 41 -14.00 -5.94 1.38
CA ARG A 41 -13.17 -5.83 2.59
C ARG A 41 -12.78 -4.37 2.78
N TYR A 42 -13.78 -3.51 2.93
CA TYR A 42 -13.59 -2.05 2.96
C TYR A 42 -12.60 -1.61 4.04
N GLU A 43 -12.61 -2.26 5.20
CA GLU A 43 -11.69 -1.96 6.31
C GLU A 43 -10.20 -2.20 6.00
N MET A 44 -9.85 -3.00 4.99
CA MET A 44 -8.46 -3.44 4.75
C MET A 44 -7.61 -2.42 4.00
N GLY A 45 -8.11 -1.96 2.85
CA GLY A 45 -7.44 -0.93 2.06
C GLY A 45 -5.93 -1.19 1.81
N ARG A 46 -5.09 -0.20 2.12
CA ARG A 46 -3.64 -0.24 1.91
C ARG A 46 -2.91 -1.31 2.74
N ASP A 47 -3.53 -1.84 3.79
CA ASP A 47 -2.93 -2.88 4.63
C ASP A 47 -2.88 -4.24 3.93
N GLU A 48 -3.66 -4.44 2.86
CA GLU A 48 -3.62 -5.65 2.02
C GLU A 48 -2.20 -5.95 1.50
N LEU A 49 -1.39 -4.91 1.26
CA LEU A 49 0.00 -5.08 0.79
C LEU A 49 0.84 -5.95 1.75
N THR A 50 0.63 -5.79 3.06
CA THR A 50 1.44 -6.43 4.11
C THR A 50 0.72 -7.54 4.85
N GLU A 51 -0.62 -7.51 4.87
CA GLU A 51 -1.45 -8.49 5.57
C GLU A 51 -2.06 -9.53 4.62
N GLY A 52 -2.13 -9.19 3.33
CA GLY A 52 -2.74 -10.04 2.32
C GLY A 52 -4.25 -10.18 2.53
N ARG A 53 -4.84 -11.20 1.89
CA ARG A 53 -6.26 -11.52 2.01
C ARG A 53 -6.49 -12.98 1.62
N PRO A 54 -7.65 -13.59 1.94
CA PRO A 54 -7.92 -15.00 1.64
C PRO A 54 -7.83 -15.40 0.16
N ALA A 55 -7.99 -14.44 -0.76
CA ALA A 55 -7.88 -14.72 -2.19
C ALA A 55 -6.42 -14.68 -2.71
N LEU A 56 -5.47 -14.25 -1.89
CA LEU A 56 -4.05 -14.26 -2.20
C LEU A 56 -3.37 -15.44 -1.53
N VAL A 57 -2.27 -15.91 -2.14
CA VAL A 57 -1.40 -16.93 -1.53
C VAL A 57 -0.74 -16.39 -0.26
N GLY A 58 -0.46 -15.09 -0.20
CA GLY A 58 0.08 -14.37 0.93
C GLY A 58 0.13 -12.86 0.67
N PRO A 59 0.61 -12.05 1.63
CA PRO A 59 0.90 -10.64 1.41
C PRO A 59 2.04 -10.47 0.40
N TYR A 60 1.98 -9.44 -0.43
CA TYR A 60 3.01 -9.20 -1.46
C TYR A 60 4.25 -8.48 -0.92
N ALA A 61 4.17 -7.75 0.19
CA ALA A 61 5.30 -6.98 0.70
C ALA A 61 6.59 -7.81 0.92
N PRO A 62 6.55 -9.02 1.51
CA PRO A 62 7.75 -9.84 1.68
C PRO A 62 8.39 -10.25 0.36
N ASP A 63 7.58 -10.67 -0.62
CA ASP A 63 8.05 -11.11 -1.94
C ASP A 63 8.69 -9.95 -2.71
N LEU A 64 8.04 -8.78 -2.69
CA LEU A 64 8.57 -7.58 -3.33
C LEU A 64 9.88 -7.11 -2.67
N GLN A 65 9.96 -7.21 -1.34
CA GLN A 65 11.19 -6.91 -0.62
C GLN A 65 12.32 -7.86 -1.00
N GLN A 66 12.05 -9.17 -1.12
CA GLN A 66 13.03 -10.17 -1.52
C GLN A 66 13.52 -9.96 -2.97
N LEU A 67 12.63 -9.49 -3.85
CA LEU A 67 12.95 -9.13 -5.23
C LEU A 67 13.69 -7.78 -5.35
N GLY A 68 13.83 -7.03 -4.25
CA GLY A 68 14.43 -5.70 -4.26
C GLY A 68 13.57 -4.67 -4.98
N ILE A 69 12.24 -4.81 -4.95
CA ILE A 69 11.29 -3.92 -5.62
C ILE A 69 10.67 -2.99 -4.57
N ALA A 70 10.67 -1.68 -4.84
CA ALA A 70 9.92 -0.72 -4.04
C ALA A 70 8.42 -0.81 -4.39
N ALA A 71 7.55 -0.66 -3.39
CA ALA A 71 6.11 -0.75 -3.61
C ALA A 71 5.36 0.35 -2.88
N LEU A 72 4.45 1.03 -3.57
CA LEU A 72 3.54 2.02 -3.00
C LEU A 72 2.10 1.50 -3.05
N CYS A 73 1.43 1.41 -1.91
CA CYS A 73 -0.01 1.15 -1.85
C CYS A 73 -0.74 2.36 -1.27
N LEU A 74 -1.58 2.99 -2.08
CA LEU A 74 -2.42 4.11 -1.69
C LEU A 74 -3.72 3.59 -1.08
N GLU A 75 -4.21 4.28 -0.06
CA GLU A 75 -5.58 4.08 0.44
C GLU A 75 -6.57 4.56 -0.62
N MET A 76 -7.34 3.66 -1.22
CA MET A 76 -8.34 4.03 -2.21
C MET A 76 -9.58 4.64 -1.53
N PRO A 77 -10.37 5.47 -2.25
CA PRO A 77 -11.61 6.00 -1.72
C PRO A 77 -12.55 4.89 -1.21
N CYS A 78 -13.21 5.13 -0.07
CA CYS A 78 -14.11 4.20 0.61
C CYS A 78 -13.44 3.01 1.33
N PHE A 79 -12.11 2.95 1.38
CA PHE A 79 -11.37 1.89 2.06
C PHE A 79 -10.54 2.41 3.23
N GLY A 80 -10.33 1.55 4.23
CA GLY A 80 -9.47 1.78 5.38
C GLY A 80 -9.70 3.15 6.01
N ALA A 81 -8.63 3.95 6.10
CA ALA A 81 -8.68 5.27 6.69
C ALA A 81 -9.55 6.31 5.92
N ARG A 82 -10.02 5.98 4.71
CA ARG A 82 -10.84 6.84 3.83
C ARG A 82 -12.29 6.35 3.66
N GLN A 83 -12.79 5.55 4.61
CA GLN A 83 -14.19 5.09 4.63
C GLN A 83 -15.11 6.18 5.26
N HIS A 84 -16.05 6.75 4.49
CA HIS A 84 -16.98 7.81 4.95
C HIS A 84 -18.40 7.72 4.35
N PRO A 85 -19.48 8.06 5.11
CA PRO A 85 -19.55 8.07 6.58
C PRO A 85 -19.75 6.63 7.09
N ALA A 86 -19.28 6.38 8.32
CA ALA A 86 -19.48 5.11 9.03
C ALA A 86 -20.95 4.69 9.10
#